data_AF-W7TPZ9-F1
#
_entry.id   AF-W7TPZ9-F1
#
_cell.length_a   1.000
_cell.length_b   1.000
_cell.length_c   1.000
_cell.angle_alpha   90.00
_cell.angle_beta   90.00
_cell.angle_gamma   90.00
#
_symmetry.space_group_name_H-M   'P 1'
#
loop_
_entity.id
_entity.type
_entity.pdbx_description
1 polymer ?
#
loop_
_entity_poly.entity_id
_entity_poly.type
_entity_poly.pdbx_seq_one_letter_code
_entity_poly.pdbx_strand_id
1 'polypeptide(L)'
;MTSRGPLSRRCIFWAIHTAGLLHQLALVRAFLPPVVPPTSLHSTSKPGPLSTADIFPAPTIQVRKTWHLGGSWTISSHYIPPTEATSPSSCVVMQATSAKETTKGTMNARRKNMLEEEFRRISKQDQADLISLSSFFTSGEVAELLKEKLLAKAEVESFWIGELGDKAEPADLDAFLAVYEKIDALFEEEEEDEDVEVGQAGAVKGITLEEFLASGDVSRYLEENLISREEVESMWAAEAGFRGASAGVRAVLSAEGSMRVYAGIEDLLEEVVDDAEKSDETQTAVPEENEGKELRAEYMAAIGGDLEAEMDYAAFLRTNELPDLLEEGLVSREEVGSMWDKVRSERGTGDVVDFAGFQALSSALDDLFLEEGEEEEEVAPRQTAAAAYKAAAAAQAKEAEPEGLRIVGPAKPQLKEMLASVRLAGLLEEDKALDDYVGALVEAMLDEEANLAARDELEIADLQKAMEGEWELAYSTSRTMRYNRGLSGLGKSLPKVEFLGFSQSIAVNGFALETVYTERLRTLGRDLNVVVEGAWELKDVVSIMSGELCLIMDVLPATITYGFMRERIETGWKGVRVLNRCELLYLDEDLRVMKGQSSDSYFVFSRRTEGAADRMS
;
A
#
# COMPACT_ATOMS: atom_id res chain seq x y z
N MET A 1 -18.96 65.54 36.39
CA MET A 1 -19.99 65.16 35.39
C MET A 1 -19.35 64.12 34.48
N THR A 2 -19.57 62.85 34.82
CA THR A 2 -18.84 61.70 34.26
C THR A 2 -19.74 60.91 33.31
N SER A 3 -19.30 60.81 32.06
CA SER A 3 -19.92 60.07 30.97
C SER A 3 -19.80 58.55 31.19
N ARG A 4 -20.92 57.86 30.97
CA ARG A 4 -21.04 56.39 30.93
C ARG A 4 -20.69 55.87 29.53
N GLY A 5 -19.89 54.80 29.47
CA GLY A 5 -19.73 53.92 28.31
C GLY A 5 -20.20 52.49 28.66
N PRO A 6 -20.64 51.68 27.68
CA PRO A 6 -21.35 50.42 27.94
C PRO A 6 -20.39 49.23 28.08
N LEU A 7 -20.58 48.44 29.14
CA LEU A 7 -19.93 47.14 29.35
C LEU A 7 -20.90 45.98 29.03
N SER A 8 -20.48 45.19 28.04
CA SER A 8 -20.51 43.72 27.96
C SER A 8 -21.75 42.97 28.51
N ARG A 9 -22.58 42.45 27.58
CA ARG A 9 -23.61 41.41 27.83
C ARG A 9 -23.07 39.97 27.76
N ARG A 10 -21.76 39.75 27.60
CA ARG A 10 -21.19 38.41 27.35
C ARG A 10 -20.84 37.61 28.61
N CYS A 11 -20.74 38.23 29.79
CA CYS A 11 -20.35 37.53 31.02
C CYS A 11 -21.50 36.81 31.76
N ILE A 12 -22.77 37.11 31.44
CA ILE A 12 -23.92 36.53 32.16
C ILE A 12 -24.33 35.17 31.59
N PHE A 13 -24.07 34.92 30.29
CA PHE A 13 -24.46 33.66 29.64
C PHE A 13 -23.58 32.46 30.06
N TRP A 14 -22.30 32.70 30.37
CA TRP A 14 -21.37 31.60 30.73
C TRP A 14 -21.58 31.07 32.16
N ALA A 15 -22.08 31.92 33.07
CA ALA A 15 -22.35 31.55 34.46
C ALA A 15 -23.63 30.71 34.64
N ILE A 16 -24.60 30.82 33.72
CA ILE A 16 -25.86 30.06 33.80
C ILE A 16 -25.68 28.63 33.24
N HIS A 17 -24.79 28.43 32.28
CA HIS A 17 -24.58 27.11 31.68
C HIS A 17 -23.73 26.17 32.55
N THR A 18 -22.74 26.70 33.26
CA THR A 18 -21.89 25.92 34.18
C THR A 18 -22.62 25.46 35.44
N ALA A 19 -23.62 26.21 35.92
CA ALA A 19 -24.46 25.80 37.06
C ALA A 19 -25.44 24.67 36.72
N GLY A 20 -25.89 24.56 35.46
CA GLY A 20 -26.81 23.51 35.01
C GLY A 20 -26.14 22.13 34.90
N LEU A 21 -24.88 22.08 34.46
CA LEU A 21 -24.15 20.83 34.24
C LEU A 21 -23.72 20.15 35.55
N LEU A 22 -23.39 20.95 36.58
CA LEU A 22 -23.05 20.44 37.92
C LEU A 22 -24.26 19.86 38.66
N HIS A 23 -25.48 20.29 38.35
CA HIS A 23 -26.70 19.74 38.97
C HIS A 23 -27.11 18.39 38.37
N GLN A 24 -26.82 18.14 37.09
CA GLN A 24 -27.13 16.85 36.45
C GLN A 24 -26.13 15.74 36.81
N LEU A 25 -24.85 16.07 37.02
CA LEU A 25 -23.85 15.10 37.49
C LEU A 25 -24.06 14.66 38.95
N ALA A 26 -24.73 15.48 39.77
CA ALA A 26 -25.06 15.14 41.15
C ALA A 26 -26.23 14.13 41.27
N LEU A 27 -27.12 14.07 40.27
CA LEU A 27 -28.30 13.19 40.28
C LEU A 27 -28.01 11.75 39.83
N VAL A 28 -26.98 11.54 38.99
CA VAL A 28 -26.60 10.19 38.51
C VAL A 28 -25.88 9.36 39.58
N ARG A 29 -25.32 10.01 40.60
CA ARG A 29 -24.57 9.32 41.69
C ARG A 29 -25.45 8.75 42.81
N ALA A 30 -26.77 8.96 42.76
CA ALA A 30 -27.71 8.56 43.82
C ALA A 30 -28.44 7.21 43.60
N PHE A 31 -28.20 6.51 42.48
CA PHE A 31 -28.98 5.32 42.10
C PHE A 31 -28.18 4.02 41.87
N LEU A 32 -26.98 3.88 42.46
CA LEU A 32 -26.24 2.62 42.43
C LEU A 32 -26.34 1.89 43.78
N PRO A 33 -26.83 0.64 43.83
CA PRO A 33 -26.82 -0.17 45.05
C PRO A 33 -25.39 -0.63 45.40
N PRO A 34 -25.06 -0.82 46.69
CA PRO A 34 -23.71 -1.20 47.11
C PRO A 34 -23.39 -2.65 46.71
N VAL A 35 -22.33 -2.82 45.93
CA VAL A 35 -21.73 -4.13 45.62
C VAL A 35 -20.92 -4.58 46.84
N VAL A 36 -21.32 -5.69 47.45
CA VAL A 36 -20.62 -6.36 48.55
C VAL A 36 -19.50 -7.24 47.97
N PRO A 37 -18.27 -7.19 48.49
CA PRO A 37 -17.18 -8.06 48.01
C PRO A 37 -17.34 -9.48 48.57
N PRO A 38 -17.09 -10.55 47.78
CA PRO A 38 -17.13 -11.90 48.30
C PRO A 38 -15.88 -12.21 49.13
N THR A 39 -16.16 -12.67 50.33
CA THR A 39 -15.27 -13.26 51.33
C THR A 39 -14.41 -14.39 50.76
N SER A 40 -13.11 -14.30 51.02
CA SER A 40 -12.12 -15.36 50.85
C SER A 40 -12.41 -16.56 51.76
N LEU A 41 -12.47 -17.76 51.21
CA LEU A 41 -12.36 -19.01 51.97
C LEU A 41 -11.17 -19.82 51.47
N HIS A 42 -10.21 -19.99 52.37
CA HIS A 42 -9.15 -20.99 52.30
C HIS A 42 -9.74 -22.40 52.25
N SER A 43 -9.23 -23.22 51.33
CA SER A 43 -9.24 -24.68 51.49
C SER A 43 -7.95 -25.26 50.89
N THR A 44 -7.13 -25.78 51.78
CA THR A 44 -5.90 -26.52 51.52
C THR A 44 -6.21 -27.98 51.24
N SER A 45 -5.82 -28.50 50.06
CA SER A 45 -5.51 -29.93 49.91
C SER A 45 -4.64 -30.18 48.67
N LYS A 46 -3.39 -30.59 48.90
CA LYS A 46 -2.51 -31.19 47.89
C LYS A 46 -3.00 -32.60 47.52
N PRO A 47 -2.85 -33.02 46.27
CA PRO A 47 -2.52 -34.41 45.95
C PRO A 47 -1.17 -34.53 45.23
N GLY A 48 -0.40 -35.55 45.60
CA GLY A 48 0.89 -35.91 45.01
C GLY A 48 0.78 -36.58 43.63
N PRO A 49 1.92 -36.87 42.98
CA PRO A 49 1.96 -37.32 41.59
C PRO A 49 1.58 -38.81 41.48
N LEU A 50 0.67 -39.15 40.57
CA LEU A 50 0.37 -40.52 40.18
C LEU A 50 1.00 -40.86 38.84
N SER A 51 1.63 -42.04 38.86
CA SER A 51 2.34 -42.78 37.84
C SER A 51 1.58 -42.92 36.51
N THR A 52 2.31 -42.74 35.42
CA THR A 52 1.98 -43.21 34.06
C THR A 52 2.03 -44.74 34.01
N ALA A 53 0.91 -45.39 33.68
CA ALA A 53 0.88 -46.77 33.21
C ALA A 53 -0.40 -47.02 32.38
N ASP A 54 -0.19 -47.67 31.23
CA ASP A 54 -1.12 -48.48 30.44
C ASP A 54 -2.26 -47.79 29.68
N ILE A 55 -1.93 -47.24 28.51
CA ILE A 55 -2.89 -46.98 27.42
C ILE A 55 -2.98 -48.23 26.55
N PHE A 56 -4.12 -48.91 26.56
CA PHE A 56 -4.44 -49.97 25.60
C PHE A 56 -4.92 -49.35 24.27
N PRO A 57 -4.50 -49.88 23.09
CA PRO A 57 -4.97 -49.37 21.82
C PRO A 57 -6.46 -49.69 21.61
N ALA A 58 -7.21 -48.71 21.09
CA ALA A 58 -8.61 -48.85 20.72
C ALA A 58 -8.78 -49.86 19.55
N PRO A 59 -9.89 -50.61 19.49
CA PRO A 59 -10.12 -51.60 18.44
C PRO A 59 -10.33 -50.92 17.08
N THR A 60 -9.63 -51.41 16.06
CA THR A 60 -9.80 -50.95 14.67
C THR A 60 -10.92 -51.74 13.99
N ILE A 61 -11.97 -51.04 13.57
CA ILE A 61 -13.05 -51.60 12.75
C ILE A 61 -12.75 -51.27 11.29
N GLN A 62 -12.55 -52.30 10.46
CA GLN A 62 -12.47 -52.10 9.01
C GLN A 62 -13.86 -52.18 8.40
N VAL A 63 -14.20 -51.16 7.64
CA VAL A 63 -15.46 -51.05 6.90
C VAL A 63 -15.14 -51.19 5.42
N ARG A 64 -15.76 -52.16 4.75
CA ARG A 64 -15.58 -52.39 3.32
C ARG A 64 -16.88 -52.10 2.59
N LYS A 65 -16.84 -51.20 1.60
CA LYS A 65 -17.93 -50.96 0.67
C LYS A 65 -17.70 -51.78 -0.59
N THR A 66 -18.71 -52.51 -1.04
CA THR A 66 -18.64 -53.32 -2.25
C THR A 66 -19.80 -52.95 -3.17
N TRP A 67 -19.48 -52.59 -4.42
CA TRP A 67 -20.48 -52.27 -5.44
C TRP A 67 -20.87 -53.53 -6.18
N HIS A 68 -22.17 -53.74 -6.36
CA HIS A 68 -22.68 -54.84 -7.15
C HIS A 68 -23.17 -54.34 -8.51
N LEU A 69 -22.97 -55.17 -9.54
CA LEU A 69 -23.35 -54.90 -10.93
C LEU A 69 -24.86 -54.63 -11.17
N GLY A 70 -25.70 -54.69 -10.13
CA GLY A 70 -27.09 -54.23 -10.14
C GLY A 70 -27.30 -52.80 -9.60
N GLY A 71 -26.25 -52.01 -9.39
CA GLY A 71 -26.35 -50.60 -8.99
C GLY A 71 -26.57 -50.35 -7.49
N SER A 72 -26.14 -51.26 -6.62
CA SER A 72 -26.25 -51.06 -5.16
C SER A 72 -24.92 -51.31 -4.44
N TRP A 73 -24.70 -50.54 -3.38
CA TRP A 73 -23.60 -50.74 -2.44
C TRP A 73 -24.06 -51.61 -1.27
N THR A 74 -23.21 -52.55 -0.84
CA THR A 74 -23.30 -53.12 0.50
C THR A 74 -22.08 -52.73 1.31
N ILE A 75 -22.32 -52.45 2.59
CA ILE A 75 -21.29 -52.10 3.58
C ILE A 75 -21.22 -53.24 4.59
N SER A 76 -20.07 -53.88 4.72
CA SER A 76 -19.82 -54.83 5.81
C SER A 76 -18.72 -54.30 6.72
N SER A 77 -18.89 -54.52 8.02
CA SER A 77 -17.85 -54.28 9.03
C SER A 77 -17.43 -55.62 9.63
N HIS A 78 -16.11 -55.80 9.77
CA HIS A 78 -15.55 -56.97 10.43
C HIS A 78 -14.69 -56.52 11.62
N TYR A 79 -14.96 -57.13 12.77
CA TYR A 79 -14.16 -56.94 13.98
C TYR A 79 -12.93 -57.86 13.91
N ILE A 80 -11.74 -57.28 13.99
CA ILE A 80 -10.49 -58.03 14.05
C ILE A 80 -9.98 -57.99 15.50
N PRO A 81 -9.99 -59.10 16.24
CA PRO A 81 -9.40 -59.14 17.57
C PRO A 81 -7.87 -59.01 17.48
N PRO A 82 -7.20 -58.35 18.45
CA PRO A 82 -5.75 -58.22 18.46
C PRO A 82 -5.11 -59.58 18.76
N THR A 83 -4.33 -60.11 17.80
CA THR A 83 -3.47 -61.28 18.00
C THR A 83 -1.99 -60.87 18.01
N GLU A 84 -1.25 -61.52 18.90
CA GLU A 84 0.13 -61.26 19.30
C GLU A 84 1.15 -61.26 18.15
N ALA A 85 2.17 -60.42 18.35
CA ALA A 85 3.28 -60.19 17.44
C ALA A 85 4.15 -61.43 17.20
N THR A 86 4.48 -61.67 15.92
CA THR A 86 5.71 -62.38 15.52
C THR A 86 6.36 -61.66 14.34
N SER A 87 7.69 -61.61 14.39
CA SER A 87 8.63 -60.77 13.63
C SER A 87 8.97 -61.33 12.23
N PRO A 88 9.93 -60.77 11.44
CA PRO A 88 9.67 -60.09 10.18
C PRO A 88 10.21 -60.85 8.96
N SER A 89 9.76 -60.51 7.74
CA SER A 89 10.48 -60.88 6.52
C SER A 89 10.18 -59.94 5.36
N SER A 90 11.27 -59.43 4.76
CA SER A 90 11.42 -59.10 3.34
C SER A 90 10.46 -58.08 2.73
N CYS A 91 10.87 -56.81 2.68
CA CYS A 91 10.35 -55.87 1.68
C CYS A 91 11.47 -55.43 0.74
N VAL A 92 11.22 -55.68 -0.54
CA VAL A 92 12.05 -55.37 -1.70
C VAL A 92 12.06 -53.86 -1.92
N VAL A 93 13.26 -53.29 -2.07
CA VAL A 93 13.47 -51.91 -2.51
C VAL A 93 13.17 -51.85 -4.01
N MET A 94 12.10 -51.16 -4.40
CA MET A 94 11.94 -50.63 -5.76
C MET A 94 12.14 -49.12 -5.69
N GLN A 95 13.23 -48.65 -6.29
CA GLN A 95 13.47 -47.24 -6.55
C GLN A 95 12.51 -46.79 -7.67
N ALA A 96 11.63 -45.84 -7.35
CA ALA A 96 10.91 -45.07 -8.34
C ALA A 96 11.70 -43.77 -8.57
N THR A 97 12.31 -43.65 -9.75
CA THR A 97 12.82 -42.37 -10.26
C THR A 97 11.63 -41.58 -10.80
N SER A 98 11.24 -40.52 -10.10
CA SER A 98 10.32 -39.50 -10.60
C SER A 98 11.11 -38.57 -11.53
N ALA A 99 10.82 -38.64 -12.83
CA ALA A 99 11.18 -37.60 -13.78
C ALA A 99 10.02 -36.60 -13.77
N LYS A 100 10.28 -35.36 -13.31
CA LYS A 100 9.37 -34.23 -13.44
C LYS A 100 9.49 -33.74 -14.88
N GLU A 101 8.60 -34.18 -15.76
CA GLU A 101 8.39 -33.57 -17.08
C GLU A 101 7.66 -32.25 -16.85
N THR A 102 8.34 -31.12 -17.05
CA THR A 102 7.71 -29.79 -17.17
C THR A 102 6.83 -29.79 -18.41
N THR A 103 5.51 -29.81 -18.22
CA THR A 103 4.52 -29.62 -19.29
C THR A 103 4.63 -28.19 -19.79
N LYS A 104 5.37 -28.00 -20.88
CA LYS A 104 5.44 -26.73 -21.60
C LYS A 104 4.03 -26.40 -22.12
N GLY A 105 3.44 -25.30 -21.66
CA GLY A 105 2.08 -24.87 -22.04
C GLY A 105 1.97 -24.70 -23.55
N THR A 106 1.24 -25.58 -24.22
CA THR A 106 0.92 -25.39 -25.64
C THR A 106 -0.20 -24.37 -25.77
N MET A 107 0.11 -23.21 -26.35
CA MET A 107 -0.87 -22.19 -26.75
C MET A 107 -2.09 -22.83 -27.44
N ASN A 108 -3.29 -22.53 -26.94
CA ASN A 108 -4.52 -23.09 -27.50
C ASN A 108 -4.70 -22.67 -28.97
N ALA A 109 -5.13 -23.61 -29.83
CA ALA A 109 -5.38 -23.38 -31.26
C ALA A 109 -6.28 -22.17 -31.55
N ARG A 110 -7.23 -21.86 -30.65
CA ARG A 110 -8.06 -20.64 -30.78
C ARG A 110 -7.23 -19.36 -30.65
N ARG A 111 -6.35 -19.28 -29.65
CA ARG A 111 -5.48 -18.12 -29.42
C ARG A 111 -4.46 -17.99 -30.55
N LYS A 112 -3.87 -19.10 -30.97
CA LYS A 112 -2.96 -19.12 -32.14
C LYS A 112 -3.62 -18.53 -33.39
N ASN A 113 -4.85 -18.90 -33.72
CA ASN A 113 -5.54 -18.36 -34.90
C ASN A 113 -5.81 -16.84 -34.79
N MET A 114 -6.12 -16.36 -33.59
CA MET A 114 -6.32 -14.93 -33.33
C MET A 114 -5.01 -14.14 -33.55
N LEU A 115 -3.91 -14.65 -33.01
CA LEU A 115 -2.58 -14.06 -33.21
C LEU A 115 -2.12 -14.12 -34.67
N GLU A 116 -2.45 -15.18 -35.42
CA GLU A 116 -2.19 -15.24 -36.86
C GLU A 116 -2.97 -14.18 -37.66
N GLU A 117 -4.22 -13.89 -37.27
CA GLU A 117 -5.02 -12.83 -37.91
C GLU A 117 -4.48 -11.44 -37.59
N GLU A 118 -4.04 -11.23 -36.35
CA GLU A 118 -3.35 -10.01 -35.93
C GLU A 118 -2.04 -9.81 -36.69
N PHE A 119 -1.19 -10.84 -36.80
CA PHE A 119 0.03 -10.78 -37.60
C PHE A 119 -0.27 -10.34 -39.04
N ARG A 120 -1.28 -10.94 -39.68
CA ARG A 120 -1.70 -10.58 -41.05
C ARG A 120 -2.28 -9.17 -41.14
N ARG A 121 -2.85 -8.62 -40.06
CA ARG A 121 -3.36 -7.25 -40.02
C ARG A 121 -2.22 -6.25 -40.03
N ILE A 122 -1.20 -6.49 -39.20
CA ILE A 122 -0.03 -5.62 -39.03
C ILE A 122 0.90 -5.72 -40.24
N SER A 123 1.22 -6.92 -40.71
CA SER A 123 2.16 -7.13 -41.82
C SER A 123 1.68 -6.54 -43.15
N LYS A 124 0.36 -6.38 -43.33
CA LYS A 124 -0.22 -5.65 -44.47
C LYS A 124 0.11 -4.17 -44.47
N GLN A 125 0.36 -3.57 -43.31
CA GLN A 125 0.78 -2.17 -43.20
C GLN A 125 2.26 -2.03 -43.60
N ASP A 126 3.10 -3.02 -43.28
CA ASP A 126 4.55 -3.01 -43.49
C ASP A 126 5.02 -3.54 -44.87
N GLN A 127 4.09 -3.91 -45.76
CA GLN A 127 4.32 -4.33 -47.17
C GLN A 127 5.23 -5.55 -47.42
N ALA A 128 5.60 -6.34 -46.41
CA ALA A 128 6.63 -7.38 -46.57
C ALA A 128 6.29 -8.77 -46.00
N ASP A 129 5.05 -9.05 -45.58
CA ASP A 129 4.70 -10.27 -44.80
C ASP A 129 5.58 -10.44 -43.53
N LEU A 130 6.19 -9.36 -43.07
CA LEU A 130 7.08 -9.27 -41.93
C LEU A 130 6.66 -8.06 -41.08
N ILE A 131 6.93 -8.10 -39.78
CA ILE A 131 6.54 -7.06 -38.82
C ILE A 131 7.79 -6.43 -38.20
N SER A 132 7.84 -5.10 -38.14
CA SER A 132 8.88 -4.38 -37.38
C SER A 132 8.56 -4.37 -35.88
N LEU A 133 9.57 -4.19 -35.03
CA LEU A 133 9.36 -4.06 -33.58
C LEU A 133 8.46 -2.87 -33.23
N SER A 134 8.61 -1.76 -33.97
CA SER A 134 7.73 -0.60 -33.85
C SER A 134 6.26 -0.94 -34.12
N SER A 135 5.99 -1.74 -35.16
CA SER A 135 4.63 -2.17 -35.48
C SER A 135 4.09 -3.14 -34.43
N PHE A 136 4.96 -3.99 -33.86
CA PHE A 136 4.62 -4.89 -32.76
C PHE A 136 4.18 -4.14 -31.49
N PHE A 137 4.88 -3.07 -31.10
CA PHE A 137 4.50 -2.24 -29.94
C PHE A 137 3.13 -1.58 -30.08
N THR A 138 2.70 -1.31 -31.32
CA THR A 138 1.38 -0.72 -31.58
C THR A 138 0.27 -1.76 -31.77
N SER A 139 0.56 -3.05 -31.58
CA SER A 139 -0.37 -4.13 -31.87
C SER A 139 -1.12 -4.65 -30.65
N GLY A 140 -2.44 -4.74 -30.79
CA GLY A 140 -3.34 -5.56 -29.99
C GLY A 140 -3.10 -5.51 -28.49
N GLU A 141 -3.01 -6.70 -27.90
CA GLU A 141 -2.81 -6.93 -26.47
C GLU A 141 -1.50 -6.31 -25.96
N VAL A 142 -0.42 -6.31 -26.76
CA VAL A 142 0.88 -5.75 -26.35
C VAL A 142 0.80 -4.23 -26.14
N ALA A 143 0.06 -3.52 -26.99
CA ALA A 143 -0.13 -2.08 -26.83
C ALA A 143 -0.93 -1.73 -25.56
N GLU A 144 -1.91 -2.57 -25.19
CA GLU A 144 -2.69 -2.43 -23.97
C GLU A 144 -1.85 -2.73 -22.73
N LEU A 145 -1.08 -3.84 -22.74
CA LEU A 145 -0.18 -4.21 -21.64
C LEU A 145 0.92 -3.16 -21.39
N LEU A 146 1.47 -2.56 -22.45
CA LEU A 146 2.43 -1.45 -22.34
C LEU A 146 1.76 -0.19 -21.77
N LYS A 147 0.54 0.13 -22.22
CA LYS A 147 -0.22 1.29 -21.75
C LYS A 147 -0.60 1.18 -20.27
N GLU A 148 -0.96 -0.02 -19.83
CA GLU A 148 -1.31 -0.33 -18.43
C GLU A 148 -0.07 -0.56 -17.55
N LYS A 149 1.15 -0.47 -18.12
CA LYS A 149 2.43 -0.73 -17.44
C LYS A 149 2.50 -2.14 -16.82
N LEU A 150 1.74 -3.09 -17.34
CA LEU A 150 1.79 -4.51 -16.97
C LEU A 150 2.95 -5.24 -17.65
N LEU A 151 3.50 -4.65 -18.71
CA LEU A 151 4.67 -5.15 -19.41
C LEU A 151 5.61 -3.98 -19.70
N ALA A 152 6.90 -4.10 -19.39
CA ALA A 152 7.86 -3.05 -19.71
C ALA A 152 8.31 -3.16 -21.17
N LYS A 153 8.51 -2.02 -21.84
CA LYS A 153 9.00 -1.98 -23.23
C LYS A 153 10.30 -2.78 -23.40
N ALA A 154 11.25 -2.63 -22.47
CA ALA A 154 12.52 -3.35 -22.47
C ALA A 154 12.38 -4.88 -22.37
N GLU A 155 11.35 -5.39 -21.68
CA GLU A 155 11.09 -6.83 -21.58
C GLU A 155 10.63 -7.39 -22.93
N VAL A 156 9.73 -6.67 -23.60
CA VAL A 156 9.30 -7.02 -24.97
C VAL A 156 10.48 -6.99 -25.94
N GLU A 157 11.34 -5.97 -25.86
CA GLU A 157 12.56 -5.89 -26.67
C GLU A 157 13.49 -7.09 -26.42
N SER A 158 13.65 -7.47 -25.15
CA SER A 158 14.43 -8.64 -24.76
C SER A 158 13.86 -9.94 -25.34
N PHE A 159 12.54 -10.15 -25.29
CA PHE A 159 11.91 -11.33 -25.90
C PHE A 159 12.05 -11.34 -27.41
N TRP A 160 11.88 -10.19 -28.04
CA TRP A 160 12.03 -10.00 -29.48
C TRP A 160 13.45 -10.30 -29.93
N ILE A 161 14.45 -9.65 -29.33
CA ILE A 161 15.88 -9.88 -29.63
C ILE A 161 16.25 -11.33 -29.31
N GLY A 162 15.70 -11.91 -28.25
CA GLY A 162 15.95 -13.31 -27.88
C GLY A 162 15.48 -14.32 -28.93
N GLU A 163 14.35 -14.06 -29.60
CA GLU A 163 13.81 -14.94 -30.65
C GLU A 163 14.42 -14.66 -32.03
N LEU A 164 14.72 -13.40 -32.34
CA LEU A 164 15.21 -12.99 -33.66
C LEU A 164 16.74 -12.91 -33.77
N GLY A 165 17.43 -12.86 -32.63
CA GLY A 165 18.87 -12.62 -32.52
C GLY A 165 19.28 -11.20 -32.93
N ASP A 166 20.59 -10.92 -32.88
CA ASP A 166 21.19 -9.59 -33.17
C ASP A 166 20.94 -9.05 -34.60
N LYS A 167 20.22 -9.76 -35.46
CA LYS A 167 20.22 -9.52 -36.91
C LYS A 167 18.86 -9.38 -37.58
N ALA A 168 17.74 -9.46 -36.88
CA ALA A 168 16.47 -9.53 -37.58
C ALA A 168 15.43 -8.57 -37.01
N GLU A 169 15.46 -7.35 -37.55
CA GLU A 169 14.21 -6.81 -38.07
C GLU A 169 14.17 -7.06 -39.56
N PRO A 170 13.02 -7.46 -40.13
CA PRO A 170 11.70 -7.66 -39.51
C PRO A 170 11.36 -9.14 -39.18
N ALA A 171 10.36 -9.38 -38.31
CA ALA A 171 9.95 -10.70 -37.83
C ALA A 171 8.92 -11.40 -38.72
N ASP A 172 9.06 -12.72 -38.88
CA ASP A 172 8.06 -13.57 -39.50
C ASP A 172 6.99 -14.06 -38.49
N LEU A 173 6.00 -14.81 -38.98
CA LEU A 173 4.88 -15.27 -38.17
C LEU A 173 5.33 -16.20 -37.03
N ASP A 174 6.33 -17.04 -37.26
CA ASP A 174 6.79 -18.00 -36.26
C ASP A 174 7.51 -17.27 -35.12
N ALA A 175 8.37 -16.28 -35.44
CA ALA A 175 9.00 -15.42 -34.44
C ALA A 175 7.98 -14.59 -33.66
N PHE A 176 6.96 -14.03 -34.32
CA PHE A 176 5.87 -13.29 -33.67
C PHE A 176 5.11 -14.16 -32.66
N LEU A 177 4.74 -15.39 -33.03
CA LEU A 177 4.04 -16.30 -32.13
C LEU A 177 4.92 -16.74 -30.95
N ALA A 178 6.23 -16.92 -31.17
CA ALA A 178 7.16 -17.28 -30.10
C ALA A 178 7.32 -16.16 -29.06
N VAL A 179 7.30 -14.89 -29.48
CA VAL A 179 7.30 -13.75 -28.55
C VAL A 179 6.03 -13.73 -27.71
N TYR A 180 4.86 -13.95 -28.31
CA TYR A 180 3.60 -14.05 -27.55
C TYR A 180 3.58 -15.22 -26.56
N GLU A 181 4.15 -16.38 -26.91
CA GLU A 181 4.27 -17.52 -25.98
C GLU A 181 5.12 -17.15 -24.74
N LYS A 182 6.17 -16.33 -24.91
CA LYS A 182 6.96 -15.84 -23.78
C LYS A 182 6.23 -14.80 -22.94
N ILE A 183 5.48 -13.90 -23.59
CA ILE A 183 4.64 -12.93 -22.88
C ILE A 183 3.59 -13.67 -22.06
N ASP A 184 2.87 -14.62 -22.64
CA ASP A 184 1.88 -15.43 -21.93
C ASP A 184 2.48 -16.19 -20.74
N ALA A 185 3.69 -16.75 -20.90
CA ALA A 185 4.38 -17.45 -19.82
C ALA A 185 4.70 -16.56 -18.61
N LEU A 186 4.85 -15.24 -18.78
CA LEU A 186 5.02 -14.31 -17.66
C LEU A 186 3.77 -14.20 -16.78
N PHE A 187 2.60 -14.42 -17.36
CA PHE A 187 1.31 -14.27 -16.67
C PHE A 187 0.72 -15.62 -16.22
N GLU A 188 1.22 -16.76 -16.72
CA GLU A 188 0.77 -18.10 -16.31
C GLU A 188 1.39 -18.59 -14.98
N GLU A 189 2.51 -18.02 -14.51
CA GLU A 189 3.22 -18.52 -13.31
C GLU A 189 2.64 -18.07 -11.96
N GLU A 190 1.62 -17.19 -11.90
CA GLU A 190 1.05 -16.71 -10.62
C GLU A 190 -0.14 -17.53 -10.08
N GLU A 191 -0.65 -18.54 -10.80
CA GLU A 191 -1.83 -19.32 -10.34
C GLU A 191 -1.53 -20.63 -9.58
N GLU A 192 -0.27 -21.04 -9.38
CA GLU A 192 0.05 -22.39 -8.83
C GLU A 192 0.37 -22.49 -7.32
N ASP A 193 0.33 -21.41 -6.52
CA ASP A 193 0.80 -21.46 -5.11
C ASP A 193 -0.30 -21.39 -4.00
N GLU A 194 -1.59 -21.51 -4.32
CA GLU A 194 -2.67 -21.60 -3.30
C GLU A 194 -3.29 -23.00 -3.10
N ASP A 195 -2.55 -24.07 -3.39
CA ASP A 195 -2.86 -25.38 -2.81
C ASP A 195 -2.46 -25.39 -1.31
N VAL A 196 -3.31 -24.77 -0.48
CA VAL A 196 -3.28 -24.92 0.97
C VAL A 196 -3.41 -26.41 1.29
N GLU A 197 -2.29 -27.06 1.63
CA GLU A 197 -2.29 -28.39 2.21
C GLU A 197 -3.19 -28.40 3.45
N VAL A 198 -4.43 -28.86 3.30
CA VAL A 198 -5.36 -29.08 4.40
C VAL A 198 -4.80 -30.20 5.27
N GLY A 199 -4.03 -29.81 6.28
CA GLY A 199 -3.43 -30.66 7.28
C GLY A 199 -4.46 -31.57 7.95
N GLN A 200 -4.04 -32.80 8.19
CA GLN A 200 -4.81 -33.93 8.70
C GLN A 200 -5.74 -33.60 9.88
N ALA A 201 -6.96 -34.17 9.80
CA ALA A 201 -8.07 -34.06 10.73
C ALA A 201 -7.72 -34.24 12.22
N GLY A 202 -7.37 -33.13 12.88
CA GLY A 202 -7.67 -32.93 14.30
C GLY A 202 -9.18 -32.76 14.47
N ALA A 203 -9.76 -33.27 15.55
CA ALA A 203 -11.19 -33.15 15.83
C ALA A 203 -11.61 -31.66 15.82
N VAL A 204 -12.18 -31.20 14.72
CA VAL A 204 -12.58 -29.81 14.53
C VAL A 204 -13.69 -29.51 15.53
N LYS A 205 -13.38 -28.64 16.49
CA LYS A 205 -14.35 -28.11 17.43
C LYS A 205 -15.36 -27.32 16.59
N GLY A 206 -16.61 -27.77 16.58
CA GLY A 206 -17.65 -27.05 15.86
C GLY A 206 -17.85 -25.64 16.42
N ILE A 207 -18.33 -24.73 15.56
CA ILE A 207 -18.51 -23.31 15.86
C ILE A 207 -19.98 -23.04 16.25
N THR A 208 -20.19 -22.20 17.26
CA THR A 208 -21.53 -21.74 17.66
C THR A 208 -22.00 -20.57 16.79
N LEU A 209 -23.31 -20.35 16.70
CA LEU A 209 -23.87 -19.21 15.96
C LEU A 209 -23.28 -17.87 16.44
N GLU A 210 -23.10 -17.67 17.74
CA GLU A 210 -22.54 -16.41 18.27
C GLU A 210 -21.06 -16.23 17.92
N GLU A 211 -20.29 -17.33 17.85
CA GLU A 211 -18.89 -17.27 17.37
C GLU A 211 -18.84 -17.01 15.86
N PHE A 212 -19.82 -17.52 15.09
CA PHE A 212 -19.93 -17.27 13.66
C PHE A 212 -20.39 -15.85 13.34
N LEU A 213 -21.39 -15.32 14.06
CA LEU A 213 -21.84 -13.92 13.92
C LEU A 213 -20.75 -12.92 14.35
N ALA A 214 -19.83 -13.34 15.23
CA ALA A 214 -18.68 -12.55 15.66
C ALA A 214 -17.43 -12.76 14.78
N SER A 215 -17.52 -13.56 13.71
CA SER A 215 -16.44 -13.62 12.73
C SER A 215 -16.33 -12.28 12.00
N GLY A 216 -15.11 -11.92 11.58
CA GLY A 216 -14.84 -10.60 10.99
C GLY A 216 -15.75 -10.25 9.82
N ASP A 217 -15.95 -11.20 8.91
CA ASP A 217 -16.69 -10.96 7.67
C ASP A 217 -18.20 -10.88 7.91
N VAL A 218 -18.78 -11.82 8.66
CA VAL A 218 -20.23 -11.81 8.95
C VAL A 218 -20.61 -10.62 9.83
N SER A 219 -19.80 -10.28 10.83
CA SER A 219 -20.04 -9.11 11.68
C SER A 219 -20.03 -7.83 10.84
N ARG A 220 -19.14 -7.72 9.86
CA ARG A 220 -19.08 -6.57 8.94
C ARG A 220 -20.31 -6.49 8.06
N TYR A 221 -20.73 -7.59 7.44
CA TYR A 221 -21.94 -7.60 6.61
C TYR A 221 -23.20 -7.20 7.39
N LEU A 222 -23.28 -7.60 8.66
CA LEU A 222 -24.36 -7.19 9.57
C LEU A 222 -24.28 -5.70 9.96
N GLU A 223 -23.08 -5.17 10.22
CA GLU A 223 -22.86 -3.76 10.56
C GLU A 223 -23.16 -2.82 9.40
N GLU A 224 -22.80 -3.22 8.17
CA GLU A 224 -23.08 -2.49 6.93
C GLU A 224 -24.54 -2.65 6.45
N ASN A 225 -25.36 -3.46 7.15
CA ASN A 225 -26.73 -3.84 6.77
C ASN A 225 -26.83 -4.47 5.36
N LEU A 226 -25.78 -5.15 4.92
CA LEU A 226 -25.77 -5.88 3.64
C LEU A 226 -26.55 -7.19 3.74
N ILE A 227 -26.57 -7.79 4.93
CA ILE A 227 -27.42 -8.93 5.27
C ILE A 227 -28.05 -8.70 6.64
N SER A 228 -29.27 -9.16 6.86
CA SER A 228 -29.91 -9.09 8.17
C SER A 228 -29.48 -10.27 9.05
N ARG A 229 -29.48 -10.04 10.37
CA ARG A 229 -29.24 -11.11 11.35
C ARG A 229 -30.23 -12.28 11.19
N GLU A 230 -31.48 -11.99 10.83
CA GLU A 230 -32.52 -13.00 10.63
C GLU A 230 -32.21 -13.93 9.44
N GLU A 231 -31.61 -13.40 8.36
CA GLU A 231 -31.18 -14.19 7.20
C GLU A 231 -30.03 -15.13 7.57
N VAL A 232 -29.00 -14.62 8.25
CA VAL A 232 -27.88 -15.46 8.72
C VAL A 232 -28.37 -16.54 9.69
N GLU A 233 -29.27 -16.20 10.62
CA GLU A 233 -29.86 -17.17 11.56
C GLU A 233 -30.73 -18.22 10.84
N SER A 234 -31.45 -17.83 9.79
CA SER A 234 -32.26 -18.72 8.95
C SER A 234 -31.37 -19.74 8.21
N MET A 235 -30.30 -19.27 7.57
CA MET A 235 -29.34 -20.11 6.86
C MET A 235 -28.61 -21.07 7.81
N TRP A 236 -28.21 -20.57 8.98
CA TRP A 236 -27.63 -21.38 10.04
C TRP A 236 -28.58 -22.49 10.51
N ALA A 237 -29.85 -22.17 10.74
CA ALA A 237 -30.85 -23.14 11.18
C ALA A 237 -31.15 -24.20 10.10
N ALA A 238 -31.12 -23.80 8.82
CA ALA A 238 -31.28 -24.70 7.69
C ALA A 238 -30.14 -25.73 7.63
N GLU A 239 -28.89 -25.28 7.77
CA GLU A 239 -27.70 -26.13 7.73
C GLU A 239 -27.57 -27.00 8.98
N ALA A 240 -28.01 -26.50 10.14
CA ALA A 240 -28.11 -27.28 11.37
C ALA A 240 -29.16 -28.40 11.30
N GLY A 241 -29.91 -28.52 10.19
CA GLY A 241 -30.96 -29.51 10.00
C GLY A 241 -32.18 -29.29 10.90
N PHE A 242 -32.35 -28.08 11.43
CA PHE A 242 -33.28 -27.80 12.52
C PHE A 242 -34.66 -27.39 11.99
N ARG A 243 -35.43 -28.35 11.46
CA ARG A 243 -36.84 -28.13 11.10
C ARG A 243 -37.73 -28.15 12.36
N GLY A 244 -37.85 -27.00 13.02
CA GLY A 244 -38.98 -26.70 13.90
C GLY A 244 -38.79 -26.93 15.40
N ALA A 245 -37.72 -26.42 16.00
CA ALA A 245 -37.65 -26.32 17.46
C ALA A 245 -37.49 -24.89 17.96
N SER A 246 -38.39 -24.56 18.89
CA SER A 246 -38.43 -23.37 19.72
C SER A 246 -37.07 -23.08 20.37
N ALA A 247 -36.71 -21.80 20.35
CA ALA A 247 -35.58 -21.15 21.04
C ALA A 247 -35.06 -21.92 22.27
N GLY A 248 -33.86 -22.48 22.19
CA GLY A 248 -33.20 -23.04 23.38
C GLY A 248 -32.00 -23.95 23.17
N VAL A 249 -31.78 -24.51 21.97
CA VAL A 249 -30.62 -25.38 21.70
C VAL A 249 -29.60 -24.61 20.86
N ARG A 250 -28.42 -24.33 21.44
CA ARG A 250 -27.26 -23.79 20.71
C ARG A 250 -26.76 -24.84 19.73
N ALA A 251 -27.26 -24.79 18.50
CA ALA A 251 -26.73 -25.62 17.42
C ALA A 251 -25.27 -25.24 17.16
N VAL A 252 -24.43 -26.26 17.04
CA VAL A 252 -23.01 -26.13 16.70
C VAL A 252 -22.84 -26.73 15.32
N LEU A 253 -22.34 -25.96 14.35
CA LEU A 253 -22.05 -26.46 13.01
C LEU A 253 -20.63 -27.03 12.96
N SER A 254 -20.43 -28.04 12.12
CA SER A 254 -19.09 -28.44 11.69
C SER A 254 -18.47 -27.32 10.84
N ALA A 255 -17.16 -27.34 10.64
CA ALA A 255 -16.51 -26.39 9.71
C ALA A 255 -17.13 -26.42 8.31
N GLU A 256 -17.48 -27.62 7.82
CA GLU A 256 -18.16 -27.77 6.53
C GLU A 256 -19.56 -27.16 6.52
N GLY A 257 -20.28 -27.22 7.64
CA GLY A 257 -21.57 -26.55 7.80
C GLY A 257 -21.42 -25.03 7.84
N SER A 258 -20.44 -24.49 8.57
CA SER A 258 -20.21 -23.04 8.59
C SER A 258 -19.77 -22.49 7.23
N MET A 259 -18.96 -23.24 6.46
CA MET A 259 -18.58 -22.84 5.10
C MET A 259 -19.77 -22.79 4.15
N ARG A 260 -20.75 -23.69 4.30
CA ARG A 260 -21.99 -23.64 3.51
C ARG A 260 -22.86 -22.44 3.86
N VAL A 261 -22.86 -22.02 5.13
CA VAL A 261 -23.53 -20.77 5.52
C VAL A 261 -22.81 -19.57 4.92
N TYR A 262 -21.47 -19.53 4.93
CA TYR A 262 -20.71 -18.46 4.27
C TYR A 262 -20.99 -18.36 2.77
N ALA A 263 -20.90 -19.47 2.04
CA ALA A 263 -21.14 -19.49 0.60
C ALA A 263 -22.54 -18.95 0.26
N GLY A 264 -23.56 -19.30 1.05
CA GLY A 264 -24.89 -18.76 0.82
C GLY A 264 -25.03 -17.26 1.18
N ILE A 265 -24.17 -16.71 2.06
CA ILE A 265 -24.13 -15.27 2.34
C ILE A 265 -23.52 -14.56 1.14
N GLU A 266 -22.44 -15.10 0.59
CA GLU A 266 -21.82 -14.58 -0.65
C GLU A 266 -22.80 -14.60 -1.82
N ASP A 267 -23.53 -15.69 -2.03
CA ASP A 267 -24.57 -15.79 -3.06
C ASP A 267 -25.65 -14.70 -2.89
N LEU A 268 -26.07 -14.42 -1.65
CA LEU A 268 -27.04 -13.36 -1.35
C LEU A 268 -26.47 -11.97 -1.62
N LEU A 269 -25.20 -11.74 -1.29
CA LEU A 269 -24.54 -10.46 -1.54
C LEU A 269 -24.35 -10.20 -3.03
N GLU A 270 -24.02 -11.23 -3.81
CA GLU A 270 -23.93 -11.15 -5.27
C GLU A 270 -25.29 -10.76 -5.87
N GLU A 271 -26.40 -11.35 -5.41
CA GLU A 271 -27.75 -10.99 -5.87
C GLU A 271 -28.11 -9.52 -5.54
N VAL A 272 -27.70 -9.02 -4.37
CA VAL A 272 -27.93 -7.62 -3.97
C VAL A 272 -27.10 -6.65 -4.83
N VAL A 273 -25.86 -7.00 -5.18
CA VAL A 273 -25.02 -6.19 -6.09
C VAL A 273 -25.62 -6.19 -7.49
N ASP A 274 -26.03 -7.36 -7.98
CA ASP A 274 -26.70 -7.51 -9.27
C ASP A 274 -28.01 -6.70 -9.39
N ASP A 275 -28.80 -6.66 -8.32
CA ASP A 275 -30.03 -5.86 -8.27
C ASP A 275 -29.76 -4.37 -8.11
N ALA A 276 -28.70 -3.99 -7.39
CA ALA A 276 -28.23 -2.61 -7.33
C ALA A 276 -27.79 -2.12 -8.72
N GLU A 277 -27.00 -2.92 -9.44
CA GLU A 277 -26.53 -2.64 -10.80
C GLU A 277 -27.67 -2.58 -11.81
N LYS A 278 -28.63 -3.51 -11.74
CA LYS A 278 -29.83 -3.49 -12.61
C LYS A 278 -30.79 -2.34 -12.27
N SER A 279 -30.78 -1.85 -11.03
CA SER A 279 -31.57 -0.68 -10.64
C SER A 279 -30.94 0.64 -11.13
N ASP A 280 -29.64 0.63 -11.45
CA ASP A 280 -28.88 1.79 -11.92
C ASP A 280 -28.64 1.81 -13.45
N GLU A 281 -29.13 0.81 -14.19
CA GLU A 281 -29.15 0.79 -15.67
C GLU A 281 -30.09 1.84 -16.30
N THR A 282 -30.67 2.75 -15.52
CA THR A 282 -31.28 4.00 -16.04
C THR A 282 -30.42 5.24 -15.82
N GLN A 283 -29.21 5.13 -15.25
CA GLN A 283 -28.33 6.27 -14.98
C GLN A 283 -26.81 5.99 -15.05
N THR A 284 -26.36 4.99 -15.80
CA THR A 284 -24.94 4.90 -16.24
C THR A 284 -24.65 5.90 -17.37
N ALA A 285 -24.66 7.19 -17.02
CA ALA A 285 -23.94 8.22 -17.76
C ALA A 285 -22.53 8.35 -17.17
N VAL A 286 -21.54 7.89 -17.93
CA VAL A 286 -20.17 8.42 -18.11
C VAL A 286 -19.47 9.07 -16.89
N PRO A 287 -18.27 8.59 -16.46
CA PRO A 287 -17.45 9.21 -15.41
C PRO A 287 -17.22 10.73 -15.55
N GLU A 288 -17.30 11.28 -16.77
CA GLU A 288 -17.18 12.72 -17.08
C GLU A 288 -18.20 13.60 -16.34
N GLU A 289 -19.37 13.09 -15.94
CA GLU A 289 -20.37 13.92 -15.26
C GLU A 289 -19.99 14.29 -13.82
N ASN A 290 -19.11 13.53 -13.16
CA ASN A 290 -18.80 13.78 -11.75
C ASN A 290 -17.67 14.81 -11.59
N GLU A 291 -16.62 14.74 -12.40
CA GLU A 291 -15.53 15.73 -12.42
C GLU A 291 -16.08 17.12 -12.77
N GLY A 292 -17.02 17.20 -13.72
CA GLY A 292 -17.70 18.45 -14.06
C GLY A 292 -18.50 19.07 -12.93
N LYS A 293 -19.00 18.28 -11.97
CA LYS A 293 -19.78 18.79 -10.82
C LYS A 293 -18.89 19.47 -9.79
N GLU A 294 -17.71 18.92 -9.51
CA GLU A 294 -16.75 19.48 -8.55
C GLU A 294 -16.16 20.80 -9.08
N LEU A 295 -15.67 20.80 -10.33
CA LEU A 295 -15.18 22.01 -10.99
C LEU A 295 -16.25 23.11 -11.05
N ARG A 296 -17.52 22.74 -11.28
CA ARG A 296 -18.62 23.69 -11.29
C ARG A 296 -18.93 24.26 -9.92
N ALA A 297 -18.80 23.48 -8.86
CA ALA A 297 -18.96 23.96 -7.48
C ALA A 297 -17.85 24.95 -7.10
N GLU A 298 -16.62 24.68 -7.52
CA GLU A 298 -15.48 25.57 -7.31
C GLU A 298 -15.60 26.88 -8.09
N TYR A 299 -15.94 26.81 -9.39
CA TYR A 299 -16.24 27.99 -10.21
C TYR A 299 -17.29 28.88 -9.54
N MET A 300 -18.36 28.26 -9.06
CA MET A 300 -19.44 28.94 -8.34
C MET A 300 -19.00 29.59 -7.04
N ALA A 301 -18.15 28.91 -6.26
CA ALA A 301 -17.60 29.47 -5.03
C ALA A 301 -16.76 30.73 -5.33
N ALA A 302 -15.95 30.70 -6.39
CA ALA A 302 -15.04 31.78 -6.76
C ALA A 302 -15.76 33.05 -7.28
N ILE A 303 -16.89 32.90 -7.99
CA ILE A 303 -17.68 34.03 -8.52
C ILE A 303 -18.85 34.46 -7.62
N GLY A 304 -19.03 33.82 -6.45
CA GLY A 304 -20.07 34.18 -5.48
C GLY A 304 -21.46 33.58 -5.75
N GLY A 305 -21.52 32.48 -6.49
CA GLY A 305 -22.72 31.64 -6.64
C GLY A 305 -23.64 32.00 -7.80
N ASP A 306 -23.18 32.79 -8.78
CA ASP A 306 -23.93 33.10 -10.00
C ASP A 306 -23.26 32.45 -11.22
N LEU A 307 -23.89 31.42 -11.79
CA LEU A 307 -23.36 30.66 -12.95
C LEU A 307 -23.18 31.52 -14.20
N GLU A 308 -23.92 32.63 -14.30
CA GLU A 308 -23.81 33.56 -15.45
C GLU A 308 -22.72 34.62 -15.22
N ALA A 309 -22.17 34.73 -14.01
CA ALA A 309 -21.06 35.62 -13.75
C ALA A 309 -19.78 35.09 -14.42
N GLU A 310 -19.04 35.98 -15.04
CA GLU A 310 -17.73 35.69 -15.61
C GLU A 310 -16.67 35.86 -14.51
N MET A 311 -15.68 34.96 -14.49
CA MET A 311 -14.58 34.96 -13.55
C MET A 311 -13.46 35.89 -14.03
N ASP A 312 -12.99 36.80 -13.18
CA ASP A 312 -11.79 37.59 -13.45
C ASP A 312 -10.52 36.88 -12.94
N TYR A 313 -9.34 37.35 -13.38
CA TYR A 313 -8.06 36.75 -12.98
C TYR A 313 -7.86 36.74 -11.46
N ALA A 314 -8.35 37.76 -10.75
CA ALA A 314 -8.22 37.84 -9.31
C ALA A 314 -9.09 36.80 -8.59
N ALA A 315 -10.26 36.45 -9.14
CA ALA A 315 -11.13 35.38 -8.66
C ALA A 315 -10.54 34.01 -8.95
N PHE A 316 -9.93 33.82 -10.13
CA PHE A 316 -9.19 32.60 -10.45
C PHE A 316 -8.03 32.35 -9.48
N LEU A 317 -7.24 33.38 -9.14
CA LEU A 317 -6.18 33.27 -8.13
C LEU A 317 -6.67 32.92 -6.70
N ARG A 318 -7.99 32.84 -6.47
CA ARG A 318 -8.60 32.48 -5.18
C ARG A 318 -9.32 31.13 -5.20
N THR A 319 -9.25 30.39 -6.31
CA THR A 319 -9.75 29.00 -6.34
C THR A 319 -8.94 28.16 -5.35
N ASN A 320 -9.44 27.02 -4.89
CA ASN A 320 -8.93 26.39 -3.67
C ASN A 320 -7.50 25.87 -3.81
N GLU A 321 -7.12 25.36 -4.98
CA GLU A 321 -5.83 24.69 -5.19
C GLU A 321 -4.69 25.66 -5.55
N LEU A 322 -5.02 26.74 -6.26
CA LEU A 322 -4.03 27.64 -6.85
C LEU A 322 -3.18 28.43 -5.81
N PRO A 323 -3.73 28.91 -4.68
CA PRO A 323 -2.96 29.53 -3.61
C PRO A 323 -1.91 28.58 -3.02
N ASP A 324 -2.26 27.31 -2.84
CA ASP A 324 -1.35 26.30 -2.29
C ASP A 324 -0.22 26.02 -3.29
N LEU A 325 -0.54 25.83 -4.58
CA LEU A 325 0.48 25.67 -5.65
C LEU A 325 1.44 26.87 -5.77
N LEU A 326 0.93 28.09 -5.60
CA LEU A 326 1.73 29.33 -5.62
C LEU A 326 2.57 29.51 -4.35
N GLU A 327 2.07 29.09 -3.19
CA GLU A 327 2.80 29.15 -1.92
C GLU A 327 3.93 28.09 -1.88
N GLU A 328 3.66 26.90 -2.41
CA GLU A 328 4.63 25.81 -2.54
C GLU A 328 5.65 26.04 -3.67
N GLY A 329 5.43 27.04 -4.52
CA GLY A 329 6.32 27.36 -5.65
C GLY A 329 6.28 26.29 -6.76
N LEU A 330 5.23 25.47 -6.80
CA LEU A 330 5.00 24.46 -7.84
C LEU A 330 4.61 25.10 -9.18
N VAL A 331 3.97 26.27 -9.13
CA VAL A 331 3.70 27.12 -10.29
C VAL A 331 4.04 28.57 -9.93
N SER A 332 4.59 29.33 -10.88
CA SER A 332 4.83 30.76 -10.74
C SER A 332 3.60 31.60 -11.14
N ARG A 333 3.51 32.84 -10.63
CA ARG A 333 2.41 33.75 -11.02
C ARG A 333 2.45 34.09 -12.51
N GLU A 334 3.65 34.12 -13.08
CA GLU A 334 3.90 34.35 -14.50
C GLU A 334 3.36 33.20 -15.36
N GLU A 335 3.56 31.94 -14.96
CA GLU A 335 3.00 30.76 -15.65
C GLU A 335 1.47 30.77 -15.61
N VAL A 336 0.88 30.97 -14.43
CA VAL A 336 -0.57 31.09 -14.28
C VAL A 336 -1.12 32.25 -15.13
N GLY A 337 -0.42 33.39 -15.16
CA GLY A 337 -0.77 34.53 -16.01
C GLY A 337 -0.71 34.20 -17.50
N SER A 338 0.30 33.45 -17.94
CA SER A 338 0.44 32.99 -19.33
C SER A 338 -0.69 32.04 -19.73
N MET A 339 -1.08 31.11 -18.87
CA MET A 339 -2.21 30.21 -19.11
C MET A 339 -3.52 30.97 -19.22
N TRP A 340 -3.74 31.94 -18.31
CA TRP A 340 -4.89 32.84 -18.36
C TRP A 340 -4.97 33.60 -19.68
N ASP A 341 -3.86 34.22 -20.09
CA ASP A 341 -3.78 34.98 -21.32
C ASP A 341 -4.03 34.11 -22.56
N LYS A 342 -3.52 32.87 -22.57
CA LYS A 342 -3.76 31.90 -23.63
C LYS A 342 -5.25 31.58 -23.76
N VAL A 343 -5.90 31.12 -22.69
CA VAL A 343 -7.32 30.75 -22.70
C VAL A 343 -8.22 31.94 -23.05
N ARG A 344 -7.89 33.14 -22.53
CA ARG A 344 -8.59 34.38 -22.88
C ARG A 344 -8.46 34.71 -24.37
N SER A 345 -7.26 34.59 -24.93
CA SER A 345 -6.98 34.93 -26.34
C SER A 345 -7.73 34.03 -27.33
N GLU A 346 -7.92 32.75 -26.97
CA GLU A 346 -8.63 31.77 -27.80
C GLU A 346 -10.15 32.01 -27.83
N ARG A 347 -10.71 32.54 -26.74
CA ARG A 347 -12.16 32.77 -26.60
C ARG A 347 -12.63 34.15 -27.04
N GLY A 348 -11.72 35.11 -27.20
CA GLY A 348 -12.02 36.43 -27.79
C GLY A 348 -12.93 37.33 -26.95
N THR A 349 -13.15 36.98 -25.68
CA THR A 349 -13.89 37.77 -24.69
C THR A 349 -12.91 38.58 -23.82
N GLY A 350 -13.41 39.54 -23.02
CA GLY A 350 -12.60 40.52 -22.27
C GLY A 350 -11.67 39.94 -21.19
N ASP A 351 -11.37 40.70 -20.14
CA ASP A 351 -10.48 40.27 -19.04
C ASP A 351 -11.08 39.19 -18.10
N VAL A 352 -12.06 38.43 -18.60
CA VAL A 352 -12.89 37.50 -17.83
C VAL A 352 -13.14 36.23 -18.65
N VAL A 353 -13.32 35.12 -17.94
CA VAL A 353 -13.59 33.79 -18.51
C VAL A 353 -14.90 33.24 -17.96
N ASP A 354 -15.66 32.53 -18.79
CA ASP A 354 -16.83 31.77 -18.40
C ASP A 354 -16.44 30.40 -17.83
N PHE A 355 -17.42 29.58 -17.43
CA PHE A 355 -17.16 28.26 -16.85
C PHE A 355 -16.31 27.36 -17.75
N ALA A 356 -16.55 27.38 -19.06
CA ALA A 356 -15.78 26.55 -19.98
C ALA A 356 -14.35 27.09 -20.20
N GLY A 357 -14.10 28.39 -19.97
CA GLY A 357 -12.75 28.93 -19.87
C GLY A 357 -12.06 28.52 -18.57
N PHE A 358 -12.78 28.51 -17.44
CA PHE A 358 -12.27 28.00 -16.16
C PHE A 358 -11.91 26.50 -16.24
N GLN A 359 -12.75 25.68 -16.89
CA GLN A 359 -12.46 24.26 -17.11
C GLN A 359 -11.19 24.07 -17.95
N ALA A 360 -11.01 24.87 -19.02
CA ALA A 360 -9.80 24.83 -19.83
C ALA A 360 -8.54 25.25 -19.04
N LEU A 361 -8.66 26.22 -18.12
CA LEU A 361 -7.56 26.61 -17.23
C LEU A 361 -7.21 25.52 -16.22
N SER A 362 -8.22 24.85 -15.66
CA SER A 362 -8.02 23.77 -14.69
C SER A 362 -7.34 22.57 -15.36
N SER A 363 -7.82 22.16 -16.55
CA SER A 363 -7.16 21.13 -17.36
C SER A 363 -5.73 21.50 -17.72
N ALA A 364 -5.47 22.76 -18.10
CA ALA A 364 -4.12 23.20 -18.41
C ALA A 364 -3.21 23.26 -17.17
N LEU A 365 -3.77 23.40 -15.96
CA LEU A 365 -3.01 23.27 -14.70
C LEU A 365 -2.69 21.79 -14.46
N ASP A 366 -3.65 20.90 -14.62
CA ASP A 366 -3.44 19.45 -14.47
C ASP A 366 -2.38 18.94 -15.45
N ASP A 367 -2.41 19.42 -16.71
CA ASP A 367 -1.41 19.08 -17.74
C ASP A 367 0.03 19.46 -17.33
N LEU A 368 0.25 20.44 -16.45
CA LEU A 368 1.59 20.77 -15.93
C LEU A 368 2.12 19.70 -14.96
N PHE A 369 1.23 18.91 -14.36
CA PHE A 369 1.54 17.91 -13.34
C PHE A 369 1.34 16.48 -13.80
N LEU A 370 0.64 16.28 -14.92
CA LEU A 370 0.75 15.07 -15.69
C LEU A 370 2.18 15.05 -16.24
N GLU A 371 3.10 14.37 -15.54
CA GLU A 371 4.41 14.03 -16.09
C GLU A 371 4.16 13.53 -17.51
N GLU A 372 4.54 14.32 -18.52
CA GLU A 372 4.63 13.85 -19.90
C GLU A 372 5.49 12.60 -19.81
N GLY A 373 4.84 11.44 -19.85
CA GLY A 373 5.47 10.16 -19.56
C GLY A 373 6.55 9.97 -20.59
N GLU A 374 7.78 10.34 -20.22
CA GLU A 374 9.00 10.31 -21.01
C GLU A 374 8.72 10.12 -22.50
N GLU A 375 8.18 11.15 -23.16
CA GLU A 375 8.48 11.27 -24.57
C GLU A 375 10.00 11.44 -24.59
N GLU A 376 10.71 10.35 -24.88
CA GLU A 376 12.12 10.34 -25.21
C GLU A 376 12.32 11.37 -26.33
N GLU A 377 12.53 12.62 -25.95
CA GLU A 377 13.18 13.59 -26.79
C GLU A 377 14.47 12.88 -27.20
N GLU A 378 14.60 12.57 -28.49
CA GLU A 378 15.76 11.93 -29.09
C GLU A 378 16.96 12.87 -28.90
N VAL A 379 17.51 12.92 -27.68
CA VAL A 379 18.67 13.72 -27.33
C VAL A 379 19.85 13.03 -27.98
N ALA A 380 20.20 13.52 -29.17
CA ALA A 380 21.44 13.22 -29.86
C ALA A 380 22.60 13.12 -28.84
N PRO A 381 23.49 12.13 -28.96
CA PRO A 381 24.29 11.61 -27.87
C PRO A 381 25.18 12.69 -27.24
N ARG A 382 24.80 13.19 -26.06
CA ARG A 382 25.61 14.05 -25.18
C ARG A 382 26.62 13.25 -24.33
N GLN A 383 27.18 12.18 -24.89
CA GLN A 383 28.18 11.32 -24.23
C GLN A 383 29.56 12.00 -24.01
N THR A 384 29.76 13.26 -24.43
CA THR A 384 31.08 13.92 -24.34
C THR A 384 31.27 14.79 -23.10
N ALA A 385 30.22 15.19 -22.38
CA ALA A 385 30.34 16.07 -21.21
C ALA A 385 30.58 15.30 -19.90
N ALA A 386 29.83 14.22 -19.65
CA ALA A 386 29.99 13.40 -18.45
C ALA A 386 31.32 12.60 -18.44
N ALA A 387 31.76 12.12 -19.62
CA ALA A 387 33.05 11.45 -19.77
C ALA A 387 34.24 12.41 -19.56
N ALA A 388 34.11 13.69 -19.93
CA ALA A 388 35.15 14.70 -19.71
C ALA A 388 35.29 15.07 -18.23
N TYR A 389 34.18 15.09 -17.46
CA TYR A 389 34.21 15.32 -16.03
C TYR A 389 34.82 14.12 -15.27
N LYS A 390 34.42 12.89 -15.63
CA LYS A 390 34.95 11.64 -15.04
C LYS A 390 36.45 11.43 -15.37
N ALA A 391 36.90 11.83 -16.56
CA ALA A 391 38.31 11.77 -16.95
C ALA A 391 39.18 12.85 -16.28
N ALA A 392 38.62 14.02 -15.97
CA ALA A 392 39.33 15.09 -15.24
C ALA A 392 39.49 14.75 -13.75
N ALA A 393 38.50 14.11 -13.13
CA ALA A 393 38.57 13.60 -11.76
C ALA A 393 39.52 12.40 -11.63
N ALA A 394 39.47 11.44 -12.57
CA ALA A 394 40.37 10.28 -12.59
C ALA A 394 41.85 10.63 -12.83
N ALA A 395 42.14 11.81 -13.42
CA ALA A 395 43.51 12.30 -13.61
C ALA A 395 44.14 12.85 -12.31
N GLN A 396 43.35 13.11 -11.25
CA GLN A 396 43.84 13.58 -9.96
C GLN A 396 43.95 12.45 -8.90
N ALA A 397 43.35 11.28 -9.13
CA ALA A 397 43.27 10.18 -8.15
C ALA A 397 44.32 9.07 -8.35
N LYS A 398 45.58 9.42 -8.66
CA LYS A 398 46.62 8.41 -8.91
C LYS A 398 47.86 8.59 -8.03
N GLU A 399 47.70 8.37 -6.72
CA GLU A 399 48.70 7.77 -5.81
C GLU A 399 48.15 7.73 -4.37
N ALA A 400 47.36 6.70 -4.06
CA ALA A 400 47.18 6.23 -2.68
C ALA A 400 46.78 4.74 -2.73
N GLU A 401 47.59 3.88 -2.12
CA GLU A 401 47.22 2.49 -1.86
C GLU A 401 46.08 2.43 -0.83
N PRO A 402 45.17 1.44 -0.88
CA PRO A 402 44.03 1.38 0.00
C PRO A 402 44.46 0.96 1.41
N GLU A 403 44.63 1.94 2.31
CA GLU A 403 44.52 1.70 3.74
C GLU A 403 43.06 1.33 4.05
N GLY A 404 42.86 0.18 4.69
CA GLY A 404 41.54 -0.41 4.92
C GLY A 404 40.55 0.58 5.52
N LEU A 405 39.31 0.49 5.03
CA LEU A 405 38.12 1.25 5.43
C LEU A 405 38.10 1.46 6.95
N ARG A 406 38.58 2.62 7.39
CA ARG A 406 38.59 3.00 8.80
C ARG A 406 37.29 3.76 9.03
N ILE A 407 36.31 3.08 9.60
CA ILE A 407 35.05 3.69 10.02
C ILE A 407 35.41 4.83 11.00
N VAL A 408 35.18 6.07 10.56
CA VAL A 408 35.46 7.28 11.33
C VAL A 408 34.35 7.45 12.37
N GLY A 409 34.72 7.95 13.55
CA GLY A 409 33.89 7.90 14.77
C GLY A 409 32.50 8.56 14.68
N PRO A 410 31.65 8.33 15.71
CA PRO A 410 30.22 8.64 15.69
C PRO A 410 29.93 10.14 15.55
N ALA A 411 28.77 10.46 14.96
CA ALA A 411 28.19 11.82 14.92
C ALA A 411 28.36 12.59 16.23
N LYS A 412 28.43 13.93 16.14
CA LYS A 412 28.49 14.82 17.31
C LYS A 412 27.45 14.37 18.36
N PRO A 413 27.88 14.03 19.60
CA PRO A 413 26.98 13.53 20.64
C PRO A 413 25.83 14.49 20.95
N GLN A 414 26.00 15.78 20.65
CA GLN A 414 25.00 16.83 20.81
C GLN A 414 23.70 16.56 20.03
N LEU A 415 23.78 16.05 18.80
CA LEU A 415 22.58 15.74 18.01
C LEU A 415 21.87 14.50 18.53
N LYS A 416 22.61 13.44 18.87
CA LYS A 416 22.04 12.23 19.46
C LYS A 416 21.39 12.51 20.82
N GLU A 417 22.06 13.29 21.67
CA GLU A 417 21.50 13.75 22.95
C GLU A 417 20.27 14.63 22.74
N MET A 418 20.29 15.51 21.73
CA MET A 418 19.14 16.33 21.41
C MET A 418 17.97 15.49 20.87
N LEU A 419 18.16 14.64 19.87
CA LEU A 419 17.11 13.76 19.33
C LEU A 419 16.54 12.86 20.42
N ALA A 420 17.36 12.39 21.36
CA ALA A 420 16.88 11.67 22.53
C ALA A 420 16.00 12.54 23.46
N SER A 421 16.23 13.86 23.49
CA SER A 421 15.43 14.83 24.25
C SER A 421 14.17 15.31 23.50
N VAL A 422 14.25 15.40 22.17
CA VAL A 422 13.14 15.68 21.26
C VAL A 422 12.41 14.36 21.01
N ARG A 423 11.80 13.81 22.06
CA ARG A 423 10.87 12.69 21.88
C ARG A 423 9.74 13.12 20.94
N LEU A 424 9.32 12.21 20.06
CA LEU A 424 8.22 12.31 19.08
C LEU A 424 6.88 12.90 19.56
N ALA A 425 6.73 13.21 20.85
CA ALA A 425 5.49 13.67 21.48
C ALA A 425 4.94 15.02 20.96
N GLY A 426 5.60 15.66 20.00
CA GLY A 426 5.24 16.99 19.50
C GLY A 426 5.10 17.13 17.98
N LEU A 427 5.15 16.04 17.20
CA LEU A 427 5.21 16.07 15.72
C LEU A 427 4.03 16.79 15.01
N LEU A 428 3.03 17.27 15.74
CA LEU A 428 1.87 17.98 15.20
C LEU A 428 1.75 19.45 15.62
N GLU A 429 2.57 19.94 16.56
CA GLU A 429 2.55 21.36 16.94
C GLU A 429 3.68 22.09 16.22
N GLU A 430 3.36 23.19 15.54
CA GLU A 430 4.37 24.03 14.88
C GLU A 430 5.27 24.69 15.93
N ASP A 431 6.47 24.13 16.11
CA ASP A 431 7.55 24.80 16.83
C ASP A 431 8.58 25.30 15.83
N LYS A 432 8.32 26.50 15.29
CA LYS A 432 9.22 27.15 14.32
C LYS A 432 10.65 27.28 14.85
N ALA A 433 10.83 27.49 16.16
CA ALA A 433 12.16 27.63 16.73
C ALA A 433 12.91 26.29 16.72
N LEU A 434 12.20 25.18 16.92
CA LEU A 434 12.77 23.84 16.77
C LEU A 434 13.05 23.51 15.30
N ASP A 435 12.14 23.85 14.37
CA ASP A 435 12.37 23.67 12.93
C ASP A 435 13.62 24.43 12.45
N ASP A 436 13.72 25.72 12.78
CA ASP A 436 14.88 26.58 12.43
C ASP A 436 16.19 26.01 13.04
N TYR A 437 16.11 25.48 14.26
CA TYR A 437 17.25 24.90 14.94
C TYR A 437 17.70 23.57 14.29
N VAL A 438 16.75 22.68 13.97
CA VAL A 438 17.05 21.41 13.29
C VAL A 438 17.63 21.68 11.91
N GLY A 439 17.07 22.63 11.15
CA GLY A 439 17.65 23.05 9.88
C GLY A 439 19.10 23.50 10.03
N ALA A 440 19.40 24.40 10.97
CA ALA A 440 20.76 24.85 11.24
C ALA A 440 21.71 23.71 11.66
N LEU A 441 21.20 22.70 12.36
CA LEU A 441 21.99 21.54 12.77
C LEU A 441 22.27 20.60 11.60
N VAL A 442 21.30 20.35 10.72
CA VAL A 442 21.49 19.58 9.49
C VAL A 442 22.55 20.24 8.62
N GLU A 443 22.47 21.56 8.40
CA GLU A 443 23.51 22.30 7.66
C GLU A 443 24.90 22.13 8.28
N ALA A 444 25.01 22.15 9.60
CA ALA A 444 26.28 21.96 10.30
C ALA A 444 26.83 20.52 10.22
N MET A 445 26.01 19.54 9.81
CA MET A 445 26.41 18.13 9.64
C MET A 445 26.86 17.80 8.22
N LEU A 446 26.43 18.58 7.22
CA LEU A 446 26.77 18.31 5.82
C LEU A 446 28.29 18.28 5.61
N ASP A 447 29.02 19.13 6.36
CA ASP A 447 30.49 19.23 6.32
C ASP A 447 31.22 18.19 7.20
N GLU A 448 30.52 17.26 7.88
CA GLU A 448 31.17 16.31 8.79
C GLU A 448 31.85 15.16 8.02
N GLU A 449 33.09 14.83 8.42
CA GLU A 449 33.83 13.68 7.86
C GLU A 449 33.07 12.34 8.02
N ALA A 450 32.19 12.23 9.02
CA ALA A 450 31.37 11.04 9.26
C ALA A 450 30.22 10.86 8.27
N ASN A 451 29.89 11.90 7.50
CA ASN A 451 28.83 11.84 6.51
C ASN A 451 29.23 10.93 5.35
N LEU A 452 28.69 9.71 5.32
CA LEU A 452 28.94 8.76 4.23
C LEU A 452 28.35 9.25 2.90
N ALA A 453 27.26 10.03 2.93
CA ALA A 453 26.61 10.54 1.72
C ALA A 453 27.43 11.60 0.98
N ALA A 454 28.34 12.30 1.67
CA ALA A 454 29.20 13.33 1.08
C ALA A 454 30.55 12.78 0.57
N ARG A 455 30.79 11.47 0.68
CA ARG A 455 32.07 10.86 0.27
C ARG A 455 32.01 10.41 -1.18
N ASP A 456 32.63 11.19 -2.07
CA ASP A 456 32.78 10.89 -3.51
C ASP A 456 33.43 9.52 -3.81
N GLU A 457 34.10 8.90 -2.83
CA GLU A 457 34.82 7.64 -2.99
C GLU A 457 33.95 6.39 -2.75
N LEU A 458 32.75 6.53 -2.18
CA LEU A 458 31.88 5.38 -1.90
C LEU A 458 31.05 5.02 -3.11
N GLU A 459 31.04 3.73 -3.48
CA GLU A 459 30.13 3.23 -4.49
C GLU A 459 28.70 3.15 -3.93
N ILE A 460 27.69 3.32 -4.79
CA ILE A 460 26.26 3.22 -4.44
C ILE A 460 25.96 1.93 -3.67
N ALA A 461 26.61 0.81 -4.03
CA ALA A 461 26.43 -0.47 -3.35
C ALA A 461 26.85 -0.45 -1.85
N ASP A 462 27.93 0.27 -1.53
CA ASP A 462 28.38 0.43 -0.14
C ASP A 462 27.41 1.32 0.66
N LEU A 463 26.88 2.37 0.02
CA LEU A 463 25.86 3.24 0.62
C LEU A 463 24.54 2.49 0.83
N GLN A 464 24.11 1.69 -0.14
CA GLN A 464 22.91 0.85 -0.02
C GLN A 464 23.03 -0.12 1.16
N LYS A 465 24.18 -0.77 1.30
CA LYS A 465 24.47 -1.63 2.43
C LYS A 465 24.50 -0.86 3.76
N ALA A 466 25.03 0.36 3.77
CA ALA A 466 25.01 1.22 4.94
C ALA A 466 23.59 1.66 5.33
N MET A 467 22.63 1.70 4.39
CA MET A 467 21.21 2.00 4.65
C MET A 467 20.40 0.79 5.16
N GLU A 468 20.89 -0.43 5.01
CA GLU A 468 20.21 -1.66 5.45
C GLU A 468 19.88 -1.63 6.96
N GLY A 469 18.69 -2.09 7.34
CA GLY A 469 18.26 -2.25 8.73
C GLY A 469 16.95 -1.53 9.07
N GLU A 470 16.61 -1.54 10.37
CA GLU A 470 15.41 -0.87 10.89
C GLU A 470 15.70 0.57 11.32
N TRP A 471 14.88 1.48 10.85
CA TRP A 471 14.97 2.91 11.11
C TRP A 471 13.69 3.42 11.74
N GLU A 472 13.79 4.29 12.73
CA GLU A 472 12.65 4.96 13.37
C GLU A 472 12.73 6.46 13.07
N LEU A 473 11.62 7.05 12.62
CA LEU A 473 11.54 8.48 12.35
C LEU A 473 11.60 9.22 13.69
N ALA A 474 12.73 9.87 13.97
CA ALA A 474 12.94 10.64 15.17
C ALA A 474 12.30 12.05 15.07
N TYR A 475 12.37 12.66 13.88
CA TYR A 475 11.90 14.03 13.66
C TYR A 475 11.52 14.31 12.21
N SER A 476 10.56 15.21 11.99
CA SER A 476 10.29 15.76 10.65
C SER A 476 9.80 17.21 10.69
N THR A 477 10.25 18.02 9.73
CA THR A 477 9.72 19.36 9.46
C THR A 477 8.57 19.37 8.43
N SER A 478 8.17 18.21 7.90
CA SER A 478 7.20 18.12 6.80
C SER A 478 5.83 18.66 7.18
N ARG A 479 5.41 19.75 6.51
CA ARG A 479 4.06 20.32 6.67
C ARG A 479 2.97 19.35 6.23
N THR A 480 3.22 18.61 5.14
CA THR A 480 2.30 17.59 4.62
C THR A 480 2.04 16.51 5.67
N MET A 481 3.09 16.01 6.35
CA MET A 481 2.93 15.03 7.43
C MET A 481 2.10 15.58 8.59
N ARG A 482 2.32 16.85 8.99
CA ARG A 482 1.52 17.51 10.04
C ARG A 482 0.05 17.64 9.64
N TYR A 483 -0.19 18.13 8.42
CA TYR A 483 -1.53 18.32 7.87
C TYR A 483 -2.30 17.00 7.80
N ASN A 484 -1.63 15.95 7.32
CA ASN A 484 -2.18 14.60 7.20
C ASN A 484 -2.23 13.84 8.53
N ARG A 485 -1.66 14.40 9.60
CA ARG A 485 -1.48 13.75 10.91
C ARG A 485 -0.81 12.38 10.80
N GLY A 486 0.15 12.27 9.88
CA GLY A 486 0.77 11.03 9.48
C GLY A 486 1.33 11.06 8.06
N LEU A 487 2.09 10.04 7.69
CA LEU A 487 2.69 9.87 6.36
C LEU A 487 1.80 9.10 5.40
N SER A 488 0.88 8.26 5.87
CA SER A 488 -0.06 7.56 4.98
C SER A 488 -1.20 8.43 4.46
N GLY A 489 -1.41 9.65 4.99
CA GLY A 489 -2.63 10.43 4.69
C GLY A 489 -3.89 9.94 5.41
N LEU A 490 -3.90 8.72 5.97
CA LEU A 490 -5.06 8.15 6.69
C LEU A 490 -5.35 8.90 7.99
N GLY A 491 -4.34 9.55 8.59
CA GLY A 491 -4.53 10.31 9.82
C GLY A 491 -5.59 11.40 9.70
N LYS A 492 -5.70 12.06 8.54
CA LYS A 492 -6.72 13.10 8.30
C LYS A 492 -8.13 12.51 8.17
N SER A 493 -8.26 11.31 7.63
CA SER A 493 -9.54 10.64 7.41
C SER A 493 -10.12 9.99 8.68
N LEU A 494 -9.28 9.74 9.68
CA LEU A 494 -9.68 9.06 10.92
C LEU A 494 -10.04 10.05 12.04
N PRO A 495 -11.16 9.84 12.76
CA PRO A 495 -11.58 10.72 13.83
C PRO A 495 -10.66 10.62 15.05
N LYS A 496 -10.17 11.77 15.54
CA LYS A 496 -9.30 11.84 16.74
C LYS A 496 -8.07 10.95 16.64
N VAL A 497 -7.42 10.93 15.48
CA VAL A 497 -6.15 10.23 15.33
C VAL A 497 -5.05 10.88 16.18
N GLU A 498 -4.20 10.05 16.75
CA GLU A 498 -2.93 10.38 17.39
C GLU A 498 -1.83 9.59 16.66
N PHE A 499 -0.78 10.28 16.19
CA PHE A 499 0.37 9.63 15.58
C PHE A 499 1.28 9.07 16.67
N LEU A 500 1.56 7.76 16.64
CA LEU A 500 2.37 7.08 17.66
C LEU A 500 3.83 6.90 17.23
N GLY A 501 4.11 6.86 15.93
CA GLY A 501 5.47 6.74 15.40
C GLY A 501 5.49 6.13 14.01
N PHE A 502 6.67 6.19 13.38
CA PHE A 502 6.91 5.64 12.07
C PHE A 502 8.25 4.90 12.06
N SER A 503 8.24 3.69 11.52
CA SER A 503 9.45 2.90 11.30
C SER A 503 9.56 2.47 9.84
N GLN A 504 10.80 2.32 9.37
CA GLN A 504 11.14 1.88 8.02
C GLN A 504 12.16 0.76 8.12
N SER A 505 11.83 -0.41 7.60
CA SER A 505 12.77 -1.50 7.39
C SER A 505 13.29 -1.45 5.96
N ILE A 506 14.61 -1.42 5.81
CA ILE A 506 15.28 -1.42 4.51
C ILE A 506 16.11 -2.70 4.40
N ALA A 507 15.87 -3.48 3.36
CA ALA A 507 16.61 -4.71 3.08
C ALA A 507 17.32 -4.61 1.72
N VAL A 508 18.52 -5.21 1.65
CA VAL A 508 19.31 -5.36 0.42
C VAL A 508 19.48 -6.87 0.16
N ASN A 509 18.56 -7.44 -0.62
CA ASN A 509 18.50 -8.88 -0.90
C ASN A 509 19.04 -9.20 -2.29
N GLY A 510 20.36 -9.06 -2.46
CA GLY A 510 21.04 -9.35 -3.72
C GLY A 510 20.64 -8.38 -4.84
N PHE A 511 19.60 -8.71 -5.60
CA PHE A 511 19.04 -7.88 -6.66
C PHE A 511 17.77 -7.13 -6.22
N ALA A 512 17.09 -7.59 -5.17
CA ALA A 512 15.88 -6.97 -4.67
C ALA A 512 16.23 -5.95 -3.58
N LEU A 513 15.73 -4.72 -3.76
CA LEU A 513 15.83 -3.64 -2.79
C LEU A 513 14.44 -3.42 -2.22
N GLU A 514 14.19 -4.02 -1.05
CA GLU A 514 12.87 -4.03 -0.42
C GLU A 514 12.80 -3.00 0.70
N THR A 515 11.67 -2.31 0.81
CA THR A 515 11.39 -1.39 1.91
C THR A 515 10.00 -1.65 2.47
N VAL A 516 9.89 -1.65 3.79
CA VAL A 516 8.63 -1.77 4.51
C VAL A 516 8.50 -0.60 5.47
N TYR A 517 7.50 0.24 5.23
CA TYR A 517 7.10 1.29 6.14
C TYR A 517 6.06 0.76 7.11
N THR A 518 6.13 1.18 8.36
CA THR A 518 5.08 0.94 9.35
C THR A 518 4.79 2.23 10.09
N GLU A 519 3.64 2.81 9.80
CA GLU A 519 3.09 3.92 10.54
C GLU A 519 2.14 3.40 11.62
N ARG A 520 2.34 3.86 12.86
CA ARG A 520 1.48 3.51 13.99
C ARG A 520 0.61 4.71 14.34
N LEU A 521 -0.70 4.52 14.25
CA LEU A 521 -1.72 5.51 14.58
C LEU A 521 -2.54 4.99 15.77
N ARG A 522 -3.15 5.89 16.53
CA ARG A 522 -4.19 5.57 17.50
C ARG A 522 -5.45 6.34 17.19
N THR A 523 -6.56 5.63 17.03
CA THR A 523 -7.87 6.24 16.77
C THR A 523 -8.90 5.62 17.71
N LEU A 524 -9.72 6.47 18.35
CA LEU A 524 -10.75 6.02 19.31
C LEU A 524 -10.25 5.06 20.40
N GLY A 525 -8.97 5.19 20.80
CA GLY A 525 -8.34 4.34 21.81
C GLY A 525 -7.89 2.96 21.32
N ARG A 526 -7.94 2.70 20.01
CA ARG A 526 -7.39 1.51 19.37
C ARG A 526 -6.16 1.89 18.55
N ASP A 527 -5.14 1.06 18.62
CA ASP A 527 -3.94 1.22 17.80
C ASP A 527 -4.22 0.62 16.40
N LEU A 528 -3.76 1.32 15.36
CA LEU A 528 -3.87 0.96 13.96
C LEU A 528 -2.49 1.04 13.34
N ASN A 529 -2.02 -0.06 12.76
CA ASN A 529 -0.79 -0.07 11.98
C ASN A 529 -1.14 0.05 10.49
N VAL A 530 -0.47 0.97 9.83
CA VAL A 530 -0.49 1.15 8.38
C VAL A 530 0.86 0.69 7.87
N VAL A 531 0.87 -0.41 7.11
CA VAL A 531 2.08 -1.02 6.56
C VAL A 531 2.12 -0.73 5.06
N VAL A 532 3.22 -0.16 4.58
CA VAL A 532 3.41 0.08 3.14
C VAL A 532 4.64 -0.70 2.69
N GLU A 533 4.44 -1.66 1.81
CA GLU A 533 5.47 -2.52 1.21
C GLU A 533 5.84 -1.95 -0.16
N GLY A 534 7.11 -1.99 -0.52
CA GLY A 534 7.57 -1.49 -1.81
C GLY A 534 9.02 -1.81 -2.12
N ALA A 535 9.48 -1.30 -3.26
CA ALA A 535 10.87 -1.33 -3.65
C ALA A 535 11.53 0.03 -3.39
N TRP A 536 12.84 0.06 -3.25
CA TRP A 536 13.60 1.30 -3.17
C TRP A 536 14.84 1.24 -4.04
N GLU A 537 15.40 2.39 -4.37
CA GLU A 537 16.68 2.47 -5.07
C GLU A 537 17.42 3.74 -4.68
N LEU A 538 18.72 3.75 -4.95
CA LEU A 538 19.61 4.87 -4.65
C LEU A 538 20.31 5.27 -5.94
N LYS A 539 20.20 6.55 -6.32
CA LYS A 539 20.71 7.07 -7.59
C LYS A 539 21.52 8.34 -7.37
N ASP A 540 22.58 8.47 -8.16
CA ASP A 540 23.24 9.75 -8.35
C ASP A 540 22.46 10.57 -9.37
N VAL A 541 21.96 11.73 -8.96
CA VAL A 541 21.23 12.66 -9.81
C VAL A 541 21.91 14.02 -9.74
N VAL A 542 22.00 14.74 -10.85
CA VAL A 542 22.44 16.14 -10.79
C VAL A 542 21.21 16.99 -10.46
N SER A 543 21.23 17.66 -9.31
CA SER A 543 20.19 18.60 -8.94
C SER A 543 20.08 19.70 -9.99
N ILE A 544 18.89 19.88 -10.57
CA ILE A 544 18.65 20.90 -11.60
C ILE A 544 18.84 22.32 -11.01
N MET A 545 18.55 22.47 -9.71
CA MET A 545 18.58 23.76 -9.03
C MET A 545 19.99 24.20 -8.63
N SER A 546 20.80 23.29 -8.06
CA SER A 546 22.17 23.62 -7.63
C SER A 546 23.22 23.29 -8.69
N GLY A 547 22.91 22.38 -9.62
CA GLY A 547 23.89 21.79 -10.54
C GLY A 547 24.88 20.84 -9.87
N GLU A 548 24.66 20.53 -8.59
CA GLU A 548 25.51 19.64 -7.80
C GLU A 548 25.00 18.20 -7.90
N LEU A 549 25.91 17.25 -7.74
CA LEU A 549 25.56 15.84 -7.66
C LEU A 549 24.88 15.61 -6.30
N CYS A 550 23.67 15.08 -6.32
CA CYS A 550 22.93 14.70 -5.14
C CYS A 550 22.56 13.21 -5.20
N LEU A 551 22.47 12.61 -4.02
CA LEU A 551 22.14 11.21 -3.85
C LEU A 551 20.65 11.10 -3.54
N ILE A 552 19.87 10.56 -4.47
CA ILE A 552 18.42 10.44 -4.34
C ILE A 552 18.06 9.01 -3.96
N MET A 553 17.30 8.85 -2.89
CA MET A 553 16.56 7.63 -2.58
C MET A 553 15.17 7.73 -3.20
N ASP A 554 14.89 6.87 -4.17
CA ASP A 554 13.55 6.67 -4.73
C ASP A 554 12.90 5.47 -4.04
N VAL A 555 11.62 5.59 -3.71
CA VAL A 555 10.80 4.54 -3.11
C VAL A 555 9.51 4.39 -3.89
N LEU A 556 9.30 3.16 -4.37
CA LEU A 556 8.17 2.75 -5.18
C LEU A 556 7.24 1.89 -4.31
N PRO A 557 6.22 2.48 -3.67
CA PRO A 557 5.28 1.72 -2.87
C PRO A 557 4.44 0.81 -3.78
N ALA A 558 4.32 -0.46 -3.41
CA ALA A 558 3.61 -1.48 -4.18
C ALA A 558 2.31 -1.91 -3.52
N THR A 559 2.27 -1.98 -2.19
CA THR A 559 1.08 -2.43 -1.45
C THR A 559 0.95 -1.66 -0.15
N ILE A 560 -0.29 -1.32 0.22
CA ILE A 560 -0.61 -0.75 1.52
C ILE A 560 -1.59 -1.67 2.26
N THR A 561 -1.32 -1.88 3.54
CA THR A 561 -2.17 -2.67 4.44
C THR A 561 -2.53 -1.82 5.65
N TYR A 562 -3.82 -1.68 5.96
CA TYR A 562 -4.28 -0.99 7.16
C TYR A 562 -5.53 -1.65 7.72
N GLY A 563 -5.45 -2.15 8.95
CA GLY A 563 -6.52 -2.96 9.53
C GLY A 563 -6.67 -4.27 8.75
N PHE A 564 -7.83 -4.48 8.12
CA PHE A 564 -8.12 -5.62 7.25
C PHE A 564 -8.00 -5.31 5.76
N MET A 565 -7.82 -4.03 5.40
CA MET A 565 -7.71 -3.60 4.00
C MET A 565 -6.28 -3.85 3.52
N ARG A 566 -6.15 -4.44 2.34
CA ARG A 566 -4.90 -4.56 1.59
C ARG A 566 -5.17 -4.08 0.16
N GLU A 567 -4.46 -3.05 -0.27
CA GLU A 567 -4.65 -2.44 -1.58
C GLU A 567 -3.31 -2.43 -2.33
N ARG A 568 -3.33 -2.85 -3.59
CA ARG A 568 -2.20 -2.69 -4.52
C ARG A 568 -2.16 -1.23 -4.97
N ILE A 569 -0.95 -0.67 -5.02
CA ILE A 569 -0.73 0.72 -5.40
C ILE A 569 -0.19 0.73 -6.84
N GLU A 570 -1.04 1.08 -7.80
CA GLU A 570 -0.65 1.13 -9.22
C GLU A 570 -0.12 2.52 -9.64
N THR A 571 -0.72 3.59 -9.12
CA THR A 571 -0.44 4.98 -9.53
C THR A 571 0.25 5.81 -8.45
N GLY A 572 0.87 5.13 -7.48
CA GLY A 572 1.54 5.74 -6.32
C GLY A 572 0.54 6.23 -5.25
N TRP A 573 0.89 6.05 -3.98
CA TRP A 573 0.03 6.43 -2.87
C TRP A 573 0.23 7.90 -2.49
N LYS A 574 -0.76 8.75 -2.74
CA LYS A 574 -0.69 10.22 -2.55
C LYS A 574 -0.15 10.63 -1.18
N GLY A 575 -0.50 9.91 -0.11
CA GLY A 575 -0.05 10.22 1.24
C GLY A 575 1.47 10.09 1.42
N VAL A 576 2.07 9.02 0.88
CA VAL A 576 3.48 8.64 1.11
C VAL A 576 4.41 9.33 0.12
N ARG A 577 3.88 10.10 -0.84
CA ARG A 577 4.64 10.83 -1.87
C ARG A 577 5.83 11.61 -1.33
N VAL A 578 5.71 12.19 -0.13
CA VAL A 578 6.80 12.94 0.51
C VAL A 578 8.05 12.11 0.84
N LEU A 579 7.93 10.78 0.90
CA LEU A 579 9.02 9.82 1.07
C LEU A 579 9.31 8.99 -0.18
N ASN A 580 8.51 9.12 -1.25
CA ASN A 580 8.75 8.40 -2.50
C ASN A 580 10.03 8.85 -3.20
N ARG A 581 10.47 10.09 -2.94
CA ARG A 581 11.71 10.61 -3.49
C ARG A 581 12.32 11.58 -2.49
N CYS A 582 13.50 11.24 -2.00
CA CYS A 582 14.20 11.98 -0.96
C CYS A 582 15.67 12.12 -1.31
N GLU A 583 16.23 13.31 -1.12
CA GLU A 583 17.67 13.54 -1.17
C GLU A 583 18.31 13.09 0.14
N LEU A 584 19.28 12.17 0.07
CA LEU A 584 20.05 11.70 1.20
C LEU A 584 21.17 12.71 1.51
N LEU A 585 20.94 13.52 2.54
CA LEU A 585 21.86 14.57 2.96
C LEU A 585 22.97 14.06 3.89
N TYR A 586 22.61 13.14 4.79
CA TYR A 586 23.52 12.59 5.77
C TYR A 586 23.23 11.12 6.03
N LEU A 587 24.28 10.31 6.14
CA LEU A 587 24.20 8.91 6.53
C LEU A 587 25.40 8.51 7.40
N ASP A 588 25.13 7.90 8.55
CA ASP A 588 26.10 7.17 9.36
C ASP A 588 25.51 5.84 9.91
N GLU A 589 26.20 5.22 10.89
CA GLU A 589 25.77 3.95 11.49
C GLU A 589 24.43 4.02 12.26
N ASP A 590 24.08 5.17 12.83
CA ASP A 590 22.97 5.32 13.76
C ASP A 590 21.92 6.33 13.29
N LEU A 591 22.24 7.15 12.29
CA LEU A 591 21.46 8.30 11.89
C LEU A 591 21.46 8.47 10.38
N ARG A 592 20.28 8.78 9.84
CA ARG A 592 20.12 9.26 8.47
C ARG A 592 19.30 10.54 8.46
N VAL A 593 19.67 11.48 7.60
CA VAL A 593 18.90 12.69 7.33
C VAL A 593 18.58 12.72 5.84
N MET A 594 17.28 12.84 5.55
CA MET A 594 16.77 12.96 4.20
C MET A 594 16.01 14.27 4.04
N LYS A 595 16.04 14.82 2.83
CA LYS A 595 15.26 15.98 2.42
C LYS A 595 14.20 15.55 1.41
N GLY A 596 12.94 15.86 1.70
CA GLY A 596 11.83 15.57 0.79
C GLY A 596 11.86 16.44 -0.47
N GLN A 597 10.95 16.16 -1.40
CA GLN A 597 10.81 16.96 -2.63
C GLN A 597 10.46 18.43 -2.37
N SER A 598 9.69 18.73 -1.32
CA SER A 598 9.49 20.11 -0.88
C SER A 598 10.77 20.61 -0.21
N SER A 599 11.24 21.79 -0.61
CA SER A 599 12.55 22.35 -0.23
C SER A 599 12.80 22.43 1.27
N ASP A 600 11.74 22.41 2.07
CA ASP A 600 11.77 22.70 3.51
C ASP A 600 11.44 21.47 4.38
N SER A 601 11.26 20.28 3.77
CA SER A 601 10.93 19.06 4.50
C SER A 601 12.17 18.22 4.77
N TYR A 602 12.55 18.09 6.04
CA TYR A 602 13.58 17.17 6.52
C TYR A 602 12.94 15.99 7.24
N PHE A 603 13.54 14.82 7.08
CA PHE A 603 13.20 13.59 7.78
C PHE A 603 14.46 13.03 8.44
N VAL A 604 14.45 12.96 9.76
CA VAL A 604 15.58 12.48 10.56
C VAL A 604 15.21 11.11 11.11
N PHE A 605 15.97 10.09 10.71
CA PHE A 605 15.77 8.72 11.17
C PHE A 605 16.93 8.30 12.06
N SER A 606 16.60 7.62 13.15
CA SER A 606 17.57 6.92 13.99
C SER A 606 17.47 5.42 13.75
N ARG A 607 18.61 4.73 13.62
CA ARG A 607 18.64 3.27 13.51
C ARG A 607 18.16 2.65 14.82
N ARG A 608 17.27 1.66 14.72
CA ARG A 608 16.77 0.93 15.88
C ARG A 608 17.87 0.00 16.38
N THR A 609 18.41 0.28 17.56
CA THR A 609 19.36 -0.62 18.20
C THR A 609 18.60 -1.78 18.84
N GLU A 610 18.90 -3.03 18.44
CA GLU A 610 18.23 -4.27 18.89
C GLU A 610 18.18 -4.48 20.44
N GLY A 611 18.80 -3.62 21.24
CA GLY A 611 18.77 -3.69 22.71
C GLY A 611 17.94 -2.62 23.42
N ALA A 612 17.29 -1.70 22.71
CA ALA A 612 16.55 -0.60 23.34
C ALA A 612 15.15 -1.02 23.84
N ALA A 613 14.49 -1.95 23.15
CA ALA A 613 13.14 -2.41 23.51
C ALA A 613 13.11 -3.11 24.88
N ASP A 614 14.11 -3.93 25.19
CA ASP A 614 14.24 -4.64 26.47
C ASP A 614 14.55 -3.72 27.68
N ARG A 615 14.91 -2.45 27.45
CA ARG A 615 15.20 -1.47 28.52
C ARG A 615 14.02 -0.54 28.82
N MET A 616 12.96 -0.59 28.03
CA MET A 616 11.78 0.29 28.17
C MET A 616 10.53 -0.43 28.70
N SER A 617 10.53 -1.77 28.77
CA SER A 617 9.61 -2.58 29.57
C SER A 617 10.15 -2.78 30.98
#